data_AF-A0A8T8HTN4-F1
#
_entry.id   AF-A0A8T8HTN4-F1
#
_cell.length_a   1.000
_cell.length_b   1.000
_cell.length_c   1.000
_cell.angle_alpha   90.00
_cell.angle_beta   90.00
_cell.angle_gamma   90.00
#
_symmetry.space_group_name_H-M   'P 1'
#
loop_
_entity.id
_entity.type
_entity.pdbx_description
1 polymer ?
#
loop_
_entity_poly.entity_id
_entity_poly.type
_entity_poly.pdbx_seq_one_letter_code
_entity_poly.pdbx_strand_id
1 'polypeptide(L)' 'MEQSWQITGTYADWRLTVDVLPPEGEFSGAPLPAPDFASLAEHFRVVVEMTEAHRELDRITARNGCA' A
#
# COMPACT_ATOMS: atom_id res chain seq x y z
N MET A 1 15.55 -8.01 3.63
CA MET A 1 15.23 -8.27 2.19
C MET A 1 14.27 -7.18 1.81
N GLU A 2 14.66 -6.33 0.87
CA GLU A 2 13.87 -5.17 0.48
C GLU A 2 13.11 -5.41 -0.83
N GLN A 3 11.82 -5.09 -0.86
CA GLN A 3 11.01 -5.05 -2.08
C GLN A 3 10.19 -3.76 -2.11
N SER A 4 10.01 -3.21 -3.31
CA SER A 4 9.26 -1.98 -3.51
C SER A 4 8.28 -2.07 -4.68
N TRP A 5 7.11 -1.48 -4.51
CA TRP A 5 6.07 -1.33 -5.53
C TRP A 5 5.72 0.13 -5.71
N GLN A 6 5.62 0.56 -6.96
CA GLN A 6 5.19 1.90 -7.34
C GLN A 6 3.79 1.80 -7.95
N ILE A 7 2.87 2.63 -7.47
CA ILE A 7 1.50 2.74 -8.00
C ILE A 7 1.31 4.19 -8.43
N THR A 8 1.11 4.41 -9.71
CA THR A 8 0.76 5.72 -10.24
C THR A 8 -0.75 5.89 -10.15
N GLY A 9 -1.17 6.78 -9.27
CA GLY A 9 -2.56 7.16 -9.09
C GLY A 9 -2.94 8.39 -9.90
N THR A 10 -4.22 8.71 -9.89
CA THR A 10 -4.80 9.90 -10.52
C THR A 10 -4.37 11.18 -9.81
N TYR A 11 -4.19 11.12 -8.49
CA TYR A 11 -3.92 12.29 -7.65
C TYR A 11 -2.50 12.33 -7.09
N ALA A 12 -1.85 11.18 -6.99
CA ALA A 12 -0.49 11.08 -6.49
C ALA A 12 0.17 9.80 -7.00
N ASP A 13 1.49 9.81 -6.98
CA ASP A 13 2.30 8.61 -7.08
C ASP A 13 2.54 8.01 -5.69
N TRP A 14 2.27 6.73 -5.54
CA TRP A 14 2.36 5.99 -4.28
C TRP A 14 3.49 4.96 -4.34
N ARG A 15 4.19 4.78 -3.22
CA ARG A 15 5.26 3.79 -3.09
C ARG A 15 5.08 2.98 -1.82
N LEU A 16 5.09 1.65 -1.98
CA LEU A 16 5.18 0.70 -0.87
C LEU A 16 6.59 0.13 -0.88
N THR A 17 7.31 0.27 0.24
CA THR A 17 8.59 -0.39 0.46
C THR A 17 8.47 -1.28 1.69
N VAL A 18 8.85 -2.56 1.53
CA VAL A 18 8.80 -3.58 2.57
C VAL A 18 10.21 -4.12 2.75
N ASP A 19 10.73 -4.03 3.97
CA ASP A 19 11.98 -4.66 4.34
C ASP A 19 11.72 -5.75 5.39
N VAL A 20 12.17 -6.96 5.08
CA VAL A 20 12.13 -8.10 6.00
C VAL A 20 13.47 -8.24 6.69
N LEU A 21 13.48 -7.92 7.98
CA LEU A 21 14.64 -8.06 8.84
C LEU A 21 14.64 -9.45 9.49
N PRO A 22 15.81 -10.10 9.61
CA PRO A 22 15.91 -11.35 10.35
C PRO A 22 15.56 -11.11 11.83
N PRO A 23 14.91 -12.07 12.50
CA PRO A 23 14.62 -11.96 13.92
C PRO A 23 15.94 -11.96 14.72
N GLU A 24 16.06 -11.05 15.67
CA GLU A 24 17.18 -11.01 16.60
C GLU A 24 16.93 -11.94 17.81
N GLY A 25 17.99 -12.51 18.39
CA GLY A 25 17.91 -13.28 19.63
C GLY A 25 17.56 -14.77 19.45
N GLU A 26 16.75 -15.31 20.37
CA GLU A 26 16.47 -16.75 20.53
C GLU A 26 15.89 -17.43 19.27
N PHE A 27 15.30 -16.66 18.36
CA PHE A 27 14.71 -17.14 17.11
C PHE A 27 15.63 -17.00 15.88
N SER A 28 16.88 -16.57 16.09
CA SER A 28 17.89 -16.49 15.03
C SER A 28 18.12 -17.87 14.40
N GLY A 29 17.69 -18.03 13.14
CA GLY A 29 17.84 -19.28 12.39
C GLY A 29 16.61 -20.22 12.45
N ALA A 30 15.54 -19.83 13.13
CA ALA A 30 14.27 -20.54 13.04
C ALA A 30 13.74 -20.49 11.60
N PRO A 31 13.20 -21.59 11.04
CA PRO A 31 12.54 -21.56 9.75
C PRO A 31 11.28 -20.68 9.86
N LEU A 32 11.34 -19.50 9.25
CA LEU A 32 10.21 -18.59 9.17
C LEU A 32 9.33 -18.93 7.97
N PRO A 33 8.00 -18.73 8.08
CA PRO A 33 7.13 -18.83 6.91
C PRO A 33 7.59 -17.83 5.84
N ALA A 34 7.50 -18.25 4.58
CA ALA A 34 7.79 -17.36 3.47
C ALA A 34 6.78 -16.20 3.47
N PRO A 35 7.23 -14.93 3.45
CA PRO A 35 6.34 -13.78 3.37
C PRO A 35 5.58 -13.76 2.04
N ASP A 36 4.26 -13.53 2.11
CA ASP A 36 3.41 -13.33 0.93
C ASP A 36 3.37 -11.84 0.54
N PHE A 37 4.40 -11.43 -0.20
CA PHE A 37 4.52 -10.06 -0.69
C PHE A 37 3.50 -9.71 -1.78
N ALA A 38 3.04 -10.70 -2.54
CA ALA A 38 2.11 -10.47 -3.65
C ALA A 38 0.74 -10.03 -3.12
N SER A 39 0.21 -10.75 -2.14
CA SER A 39 -1.05 -10.36 -1.50
C SER A 39 -0.96 -9.01 -0.78
N LEU A 40 0.20 -8.71 -0.17
CA LEU A 40 0.43 -7.41 0.47
C LEU A 40 0.44 -6.25 -0.54
N ALA A 41 1.15 -6.41 -1.66
CA ALA A 41 1.19 -5.41 -2.72
C ALA A 41 -0.18 -5.21 -3.36
N GLU A 42 -0.93 -6.29 -3.56
CA GLU A 42 -2.29 -6.24 -4.09
C GLU A 42 -3.25 -5.53 -3.12
N HIS A 43 -3.16 -5.82 -1.82
CA HIS A 43 -3.94 -5.10 -0.81
C HIS A 43 -3.62 -3.60 -0.81
N PHE A 44 -2.34 -3.23 -0.91
CA PHE A 44 -1.93 -1.84 -1.02
C PHE A 44 -2.53 -1.15 -2.26
N ARG A 45 -2.56 -1.84 -3.41
CA ARG A 45 -3.23 -1.33 -4.63
C ARG A 45 -4.70 -1.03 -4.40
N VAL A 46 -5.44 -1.95 -3.77
CA VAL A 46 -6.87 -1.75 -3.44
C VAL A 46 -7.06 -0.53 -2.52
N VAL A 47 -6.21 -0.36 -1.51
CA VAL A 47 -6.28 0.79 -0.59
C VAL A 47 -6.03 2.11 -1.32
N VAL A 48 -5.05 2.15 -2.24
CA VAL A 48 -4.78 3.34 -3.06
C VAL A 48 -5.99 3.68 -3.92
N GLU A 49 -6.56 2.70 -4.62
CA GLU A 49 -7.75 2.88 -5.47
C GLU A 49 -8.95 3.40 -4.68
N MET A 50 -9.22 2.82 -3.50
CA MET A 50 -10.30 3.29 -2.63
C MET A 50 -10.05 4.72 -2.12
N THR A 51 -8.81 5.04 -1.77
CA THR A 51 -8.45 6.39 -1.28
C THR A 51 -8.65 7.44 -2.36
N GLU A 52 -8.23 7.14 -3.59
CA GLU A 52 -8.40 8.04 -4.72
C GLU A 52 -9.85 8.16 -5.18
N ALA A 53 -10.62 7.08 -5.12
CA ALA A 53 -12.06 7.11 -5.38
C ALA A 53 -12.81 8.01 -4.38
N HIS A 54 -12.50 7.90 -3.08
CA HIS A 54 -13.09 8.81 -2.08
C HIS A 54 -12.74 10.27 -2.34
N ARG A 55 -11.47 10.56 -2.68
CA ARG A 55 -11.05 11.92 -3.05
C ARG A 55 -11.78 12.46 -4.28
N GLU A 56 -12.00 11.61 -5.27
CA GLU A 56 -12.76 11.99 -6.46
C GLU A 56 -14.22 12.31 -6.11
N LEU A 57 -14.85 11.52 -5.24
CA LEU A 57 -16.20 11.78 -4.76
C LEU A 57 -16.29 13.09 -3.98
N ASP A 58 -15.33 13.37 -3.11
CA ASP A 58 -15.24 14.64 -2.38
C ASP A 58 -15.10 15.82 -3.34
N ARG A 59 -14.25 15.69 -4.37
CA ARG A 59 -14.05 16.71 -5.41
C ARG A 59 -15.33 16.97 -6.19
N ILE A 60 -16.05 15.93 -6.60
CA ILE A 60 -17.32 16.04 -7.32
C ILE A 60 -18.37 16.70 -6.44
N THR A 61 -18.47 16.31 -5.17
CA THR A 61 -19.43 16.85 -4.20
C THR A 61 -19.16 18.32 -3.93
N ALA A 62 -17.90 18.71 -3.72
CA ALA A 62 -17.49 20.10 -3.55
C ALA A 62 -17.80 20.95 -4.81
N ARG A 63 -17.67 20.38 -6.01
CA ARG A 63 -17.98 21.06 -7.28
C ARG A 63 -19.48 21.23 -7.50
N ASN A 64 -20.29 20.29 -7.03
CA ASN A 64 -21.75 20.28 -7.24
C ASN A 64 -22.53 20.98 -6.11
N GLY A 65 -21.86 21.45 -5.06
CA GLY A 65 -22.42 22.32 -4.04
C GLY A 65 -22.66 23.72 -4.61
N CYS A 66 -23.86 23.96 -5.16
CA CYS A 66 -24.41 25.30 -5.32
C CYS A 66 -24.39 26.04 -3.98
N ALA A 67 -23.93 27.30 -4.01
CA ALA A 67 -24.30 28.32 -3.04
C ALA A 67 -25.81 28.64 -3.12
#